data_AF-A0A7W0NCM2-F1
#
_entry.id   AF-A0A7W0NCM2-F1
#
_cell.length_a   1.000
_cell.length_b   1.000
_cell.length_c   1.000
_cell.angle_alpha   90.00
_cell.angle_beta   90.00
_cell.angle_gamma   90.00
#
_symmetry.space_group_name_H-M   'P 1'
#
loop_
_entity.id
_entity.type
_entity.pdbx_description
1 polymer ?
#
loop_
_entity_poly.entity_id
_entity_poly.type
_entity_poly.pdbx_seq_one_letter_code
_entity_poly.pdbx_strand_id
1 'polypeptide(L)' 'LLESVGLPHQRFHDLRHCAASLLLAGNVAPRTLMGILDHSQISLTMNTYAHLSPALEHEAARTLDAVLAVAEVG' A
#
# COMPACT_ATOMS: atom_id res chain seq x y z
N LEU A 1 -16.18 -2.20 23.10
CA LEU A 1 -15.45 -3.11 22.17
C LEU A 1 -13.98 -2.72 22.01
N LEU A 2 -13.62 -1.51 21.55
CA LEU A 2 -12.21 -1.08 21.52
C LEU A 2 -11.63 -0.78 22.92
N GLU A 3 -12.39 -0.09 23.78
CA GLU A 3 -12.00 0.14 25.19
C GLU A 3 -11.85 -1.16 26.00
N SER A 4 -12.65 -2.18 25.69
CA SER A 4 -12.60 -3.47 26.40
C SER A 4 -11.38 -4.31 26.05
N VAL A 5 -10.60 -3.93 25.03
CA VAL A 5 -9.29 -4.53 24.68
C VAL A 5 -8.14 -3.53 24.86
N GLY A 6 -8.38 -2.38 25.53
CA GLY A 6 -7.35 -1.38 25.82
C GLY A 6 -6.85 -0.60 24.61
N LEU A 7 -7.58 -0.62 23.48
CA LEU A 7 -7.20 0.14 22.30
C LEU A 7 -7.73 1.58 22.38
N PRO A 8 -6.93 2.57 21.94
CA PRO A 8 -7.36 3.97 21.90
C PRO A 8 -8.57 4.11 20.96
N HIS A 9 -9.38 5.15 21.20
CA HIS A 9 -10.53 5.45 20.36
C HIS A 9 -10.06 5.77 18.94
N GLN A 10 -10.22 4.81 18.03
CA GLN A 10 -9.94 4.99 16.61
C GLN A 10 -11.18 5.49 15.89
N ARG A 11 -11.02 6.48 15.03
CA ARG A 11 -12.08 6.95 14.14
C ARG A 11 -12.29 5.91 13.05
N PHE A 12 -13.52 5.73 12.56
CA PHE A 12 -13.81 4.78 11.49
C PHE A 12 -12.93 4.96 10.23
N HIS A 13 -12.46 6.18 9.96
CA HIS A 13 -11.53 6.44 8.85
C HIS A 13 -10.14 5.80 9.02
N ASP A 14 -9.73 5.45 10.25
CA ASP A 14 -8.43 4.81 10.52
C ASP A 14 -8.39 3.39 9.97
N LEU A 15 -9.55 2.71 9.89
CA LEU A 15 -9.68 1.41 9.25
C LEU A 15 -9.41 1.50 7.75
N ARG A 16 -9.87 2.58 7.11
CA ARG A 16 -9.63 2.84 5.68
C ARG A 16 -8.16 3.16 5.43
N HIS A 17 -7.50 3.88 6.33
CA HIS A 17 -6.05 4.10 6.28
C HIS A 17 -5.28 2.80 6.47
N CYS A 18 -5.67 1.97 7.44
CA CYS A 18 -5.04 0.66 7.68
C CYS A 18 -5.16 -0.26 6.45
N ALA A 19 -6.36 -0.35 5.86
CA ALA A 19 -6.59 -1.13 4.64
C ALA A 19 -5.70 -0.66 3.48
N ALA A 20 -5.57 0.65 3.31
CA ALA A 20 -4.72 1.22 2.27
C ALA A 20 -3.22 0.93 2.49
N SER A 21 -2.74 1.05 3.73
CA SER A 21 -1.36 0.69 4.09
C SER A 21 -1.07 -0.79 3.84
N LEU A 22 -2.01 -1.69 4.18
CA LEU A 22 -1.87 -3.13 3.94
C LEU A 22 -1.84 -3.48 2.45
N LEU A 23 -2.72 -2.87 1.65
CA LEU A 23 -2.76 -3.09 0.20
C LEU A 23 -1.49 -2.56 -0.48
N LEU A 24 -0.97 -1.41 -0.06
CA LEU A 24 0.31 -0.91 -0.55
C LEU A 24 1.48 -1.78 -0.13
N ALA A 25 1.50 -2.28 1.10
CA ALA A 25 2.50 -3.25 1.55
C ALA A 25 2.45 -4.56 0.75
N GLY A 26 1.27 -4.95 0.25
CA GLY A 26 1.06 -6.06 -0.69
C GLY A 26 1.43 -5.76 -2.15
N ASN A 27 2.17 -4.68 -2.41
CA ASN A 27 2.60 -4.23 -3.74
C ASN A 27 1.43 -3.95 -4.72
N VAL A 28 0.26 -3.59 -4.21
CA VAL A 28 -0.89 -3.21 -5.05
C VAL A 28 -0.59 -1.85 -5.68
N ALA A 29 -0.69 -1.79 -7.01
CA ALA A 29 -0.46 -0.56 -7.76
C ALA A 29 -1.36 0.58 -7.25
N PRO A 30 -0.84 1.82 -7.09
CA PRO A 30 -1.60 2.95 -6.56
C PRO A 30 -2.92 3.24 -7.29
N ARG A 31 -2.98 2.97 -8.59
CA ARG A 31 -4.21 3.10 -9.40
C ARG A 31 -5.28 2.07 -9.02
N THR A 32 -4.89 0.84 -8.73
CA THR A 32 -5.79 -0.21 -8.25
C THR A 32 -6.27 0.11 -6.84
N LEU A 33 -5.36 0.58 -5.97
CA LEU A 33 -5.71 1.07 -4.65
C LEU A 33 -6.74 2.20 -4.71
N MET A 34 -6.60 3.11 -5.66
CA MET A 34 -7.50 4.24 -5.87
C MET A 34 -8.93 3.77 -6.18
N GLY A 35 -9.09 2.71 -6.97
CA GLY A 35 -10.38 2.10 -7.26
C GLY A 35 -10.98 1.36 -6.06
N ILE A 36 -10.16 0.65 -5.28
CA ILE A 36 -10.60 -0.06 -4.05
C ILE A 36 -11.06 0.94 -2.98
N LEU A 37 -10.34 2.06 -2.86
CA LEU A 37 -10.66 3.12 -1.92
C LEU A 37 -11.72 4.08 -2.47
N ASP A 38 -12.16 3.98 -3.72
CA ASP A 38 -13.07 4.97 -4.32
C ASP A 38 -12.56 6.42 -4.17
N HIS A 39 -11.25 6.61 -4.41
CA HIS A 39 -10.64 7.93 -4.45
C HIS A 39 -10.81 8.54 -5.85
N SER A 40 -11.49 9.67 -5.94
CA SER A 40 -11.66 10.38 -7.21
C SER A 40 -10.37 11.00 -7.75
N GLN A 41 -9.33 11.14 -6.92
CA GLN A 41 -8.04 11.71 -7.28
C GLN A 41 -6.86 10.89 -6.78
N ILE A 42 -5.90 10.63 -7.68
CA ILE A 42 -4.67 9.88 -7.37
C ILE A 42 -3.74 10.66 -6.44
N SER A 43 -3.79 11.98 -6.49
CA SER A 43 -3.05 12.88 -5.62
C SER A 43 -3.40 12.68 -4.14
N LEU A 44 -4.64 12.28 -3.83
CA LEU A 44 -5.07 11.98 -2.47
C LEU A 44 -4.36 10.72 -1.95
N THR A 45 -4.35 9.65 -2.76
CA THR A 45 -3.64 8.41 -2.44
C THR A 45 -2.13 8.63 -2.37
N MET A 46 -1.55 9.32 -3.35
CA MET A 46 -0.10 9.54 -3.40
C MET A 46 0.38 10.48 -2.29
N ASN A 47 -0.33 11.55 -1.94
CA ASN A 47 0.05 12.41 -0.81
C ASN A 47 -0.09 11.71 0.54
N THR A 48 -1.11 10.87 0.71
CA THR A 48 -1.34 10.15 1.96
C THR A 48 -0.35 9.00 2.17
N TYR A 49 0.19 8.40 1.10
CA TYR A 49 1.08 7.23 1.22
C TYR A 49 2.47 7.41 0.60
N ALA A 50 2.87 8.62 0.21
CA ALA A 50 4.16 8.92 -0.42
C ALA A 50 5.36 8.38 0.36
N HIS A 51 5.27 8.32 1.69
CA HIS A 51 6.32 7.79 2.57
C HIS A 51 6.53 6.28 2.43
N LEU A 52 5.60 5.55 1.81
CA LEU A 52 5.75 4.14 1.45
C LEU A 52 6.42 3.94 0.08
N SER A 53 6.63 5.01 -0.71
CA SER A 53 7.29 4.97 -2.03
C SER A 53 8.68 4.31 -2.01
N PRO A 54 9.57 4.60 -1.03
CA PRO A 54 10.90 3.98 -1.00
C PRO A 54 10.87 2.45 -0.79
N ALA A 55 9.84 1.95 -0.09
CA ALA A 55 9.66 0.52 0.11
C ALA A 55 9.11 -0.16 -1.15
N LEU A 56 8.18 0.51 -1.85
CA LEU A 56 7.65 0.07 -3.14
C LEU A 56 8.72 0.04 -4.24
N GLU A 57 9.61 1.04 -4.26
CA GLU A 57 10.73 1.12 -5.19
C GLU A 57 11.71 -0.05 -4.99
N HIS A 58 12.03 -0.39 -3.74
CA HIS A 58 12.86 -1.56 -3.43
C HIS A 58 12.21 -2.88 -3.85
N GLU A 59 10.91 -3.05 -3.61
CA GLU A 59 10.18 -4.25 -4.03
C GLU A 59 10.11 -4.37 -5.56
N ALA A 60 9.91 -3.24 -6.25
CA ALA A 60 9.94 -3.19 -7.71
C ALA A 60 11.32 -3.56 -8.26
N ALA A 61 12.40 -3.04 -7.67
CA ALA A 61 13.76 -3.41 -8.03
C ALA A 61 14.03 -4.90 -7.81
N ARG A 62 13.61 -5.46 -6.66
CA ARG A 62 13.71 -6.91 -6.38
C ARG A 62 12.93 -7.76 -7.39
N THR A 63 11.74 -7.31 -7.77
CA THR A 63 10.91 -8.01 -8.75
C THR A 63 11.59 -7.99 -10.12
N LEU A 64 12.16 -6.85 -10.51
CA LEU A 64 12.91 -6.71 -11.75
C LEU A 64 14.15 -7.60 -11.78
N ASP A 65 14.93 -7.63 -10.68
CA ASP A 65 16.07 -8.53 -10.54
C ASP A 65 15.65 -10.00 -10.68
N ALA A 66 14.53 -10.40 -10.06
CA ALA A 66 14.01 -11.76 -10.19
C ALA A 66 13.60 -12.10 -11.63
N VAL A 67 12.96 -11.17 -12.35
CA VAL A 67 12.59 -11.37 -13.76
C VAL A 67 13.82 -11.48 -14.66
N LEU A 68 14.82 -10.63 -14.44
CA LEU A 68 16.09 -10.65 -15.19
C LEU A 68 16.88 -11.94 -14.92
N ALA A 69 16.93 -12.39 -13.66
CA ALA A 69 17.58 -13.65 -13.28
C ALA A 69 16.92 -14.88 -13.93
N VAL A 70 15.61 -14.86 -14.16
CA VAL A 70 14.91 -15.94 -14.89
C VAL A 70 15.23 -15.89 -16.39
N ALA A 71 15.45 -14.71 -16.96
CA ALA A 71 15.78 -14.53 -18.37
C ALA A 71 17.21 -14.94 -18.74
N GLU A 72 18.16 -14.90 -17.79
CA GLU A 72 19.56 -15.33 -17.98
C GLU A 72 19.75 -16.85 -17.90
N VAL A 73 18.74 -17.61 -17.44
CA VAL A 73 18.81 -19.06 -17.20
C VAL A 73 18.06 -19.88 -18.27
N GLY A 74 17.49 -19.23 -19.29
CA GLY A 74 16.86 -19.87 -20.46
C GLY A 74 17.69 -19.74 -21.73
#